data_AF-A0A3D0QYW4-F1
#
_entry.id   AF-A0A3D0QYW4-F1
#
_cell.length_a   1.000
_cell.length_b   1.000
_cell.length_c   1.000
_cell.angle_alpha   90.00
_cell.angle_beta   90.00
_cell.angle_gamma   90.00
#
_symmetry.space_group_name_H-M   'P 1'
#
loop_
_entity.id
_entity.type
_entity.pdbx_description
1 polymer ?
#
loop_
_entity_poly.entity_id
_entity_poly.type
_entity_poly.pdbx_seq_one_letter_code
_entity_poly.pdbx_strand_id
1 'polypeptide(L)'
;PAGAADLAGLLRLIHALPEPPFPLPRRELLGGVERWLRLAGDAIDPADARFLRERRDRFAEEASTLVPRLPRGPVHGDALPRNVHVGPDGPVLVDLETFSRDLREHDLVVMALSMDRYGLPAESYAAFTEVYGWDVREWDGCAVLRGARETASCAWVAQSTPGNPAALAEFRRRVASLRDGDTEVRWHPF
;
A
#
# COMPACT_ATOMS: atom_id res chain seq x y z
N PRO A 1 -10.72 18.74 4.45
CA PRO A 1 -10.21 17.43 3.99
C PRO A 1 -9.50 16.72 5.14
N ALA A 2 -9.59 15.39 5.20
CA ALA A 2 -8.87 14.62 6.21
C ALA A 2 -7.35 14.69 6.00
N GLY A 3 -6.61 14.78 7.09
CA GLY A 3 -5.16 14.79 7.12
C GLY A 3 -4.55 13.45 7.56
N ALA A 4 -3.22 13.42 7.53
CA ALA A 4 -2.44 12.27 7.98
C ALA A 4 -2.66 11.97 9.49
N ALA A 5 -2.81 13.01 10.32
CA ALA A 5 -3.14 12.87 11.74
C ALA A 5 -4.51 12.21 11.98
N ASP A 6 -5.54 12.58 11.21
CA ASP A 6 -6.88 12.00 11.33
C ASP A 6 -6.84 10.49 11.04
N LEU A 7 -6.14 10.10 9.96
CA LEU A 7 -5.94 8.70 9.60
C LEU A 7 -5.20 7.94 10.71
N ALA A 8 -4.12 8.50 11.25
CA ALA A 8 -3.35 7.85 12.33
C ALA A 8 -4.21 7.58 13.57
N GLY A 9 -5.06 8.56 13.96
CA GLY A 9 -5.99 8.40 15.07
C GLY A 9 -6.98 7.26 14.83
N LEU A 10 -7.56 7.20 13.63
CA LEU A 10 -8.49 6.13 13.25
C LEU A 10 -7.80 4.75 13.20
N LEU A 11 -6.58 4.66 12.67
CA LEU A 11 -5.84 3.41 12.65
C LEU A 11 -5.50 2.91 14.04
N ARG A 12 -5.20 3.80 15.00
CA ARG A 12 -5.03 3.37 16.40
C ARG A 12 -6.29 2.73 16.97
N LEU A 13 -7.45 3.30 16.67
CA LEU A 13 -8.73 2.72 17.11
C LEU A 13 -8.96 1.36 16.48
N ILE A 14 -8.77 1.23 15.16
CA ILE A 14 -8.94 -0.04 14.43
C ILE A 14 -7.95 -1.09 14.95
N HIS A 15 -6.68 -0.74 15.07
CA HIS A 15 -5.64 -1.65 15.55
C HIS A 15 -5.82 -2.03 17.02
N ALA A 16 -6.57 -1.27 17.80
CA ALA A 16 -6.92 -1.62 19.18
C ALA A 16 -8.20 -2.47 19.30
N LEU A 17 -8.95 -2.68 18.20
CA LEU A 17 -10.16 -3.51 18.25
C LEU A 17 -9.84 -4.94 18.71
N PRO A 18 -10.71 -5.53 19.54
CA PRO A 18 -10.59 -6.95 19.91
C PRO A 18 -10.85 -7.84 18.70
N GLU A 19 -10.47 -9.11 18.81
CA GLU A 19 -10.79 -10.10 17.79
C GLU A 19 -12.32 -10.22 17.64
N PRO A 20 -12.87 -10.07 16.42
CA PRO A 20 -14.31 -10.15 16.23
C PRO A 20 -14.83 -11.58 16.44
N PRO A 21 -16.12 -11.75 16.76
CA PRO A 21 -16.75 -13.08 16.94
C PRO A 21 -16.95 -13.83 15.61
N PHE A 22 -16.37 -13.36 14.51
CA PHE A 22 -16.42 -13.94 13.18
C PHE A 22 -15.02 -13.87 12.55
N PRO A 23 -14.65 -14.80 11.65
CA PRO A 23 -13.36 -14.75 11.00
C PRO A 23 -13.27 -13.55 10.05
N LEU A 24 -12.16 -12.83 10.11
CA LEU A 24 -11.77 -11.86 9.09
C LEU A 24 -10.99 -12.57 7.97
N PRO A 25 -11.10 -12.12 6.72
CA PRO A 25 -10.29 -12.66 5.62
C PRO A 25 -8.80 -12.36 5.84
N ARG A 26 -7.94 -13.13 5.16
CA ARG A 26 -6.50 -12.84 5.08
C ARG A 26 -6.22 -11.71 4.10
N ARG A 27 -5.12 -10.99 4.28
CA ARG A 27 -4.71 -9.92 3.36
C ARG A 27 -4.08 -10.51 2.10
N GLU A 28 -4.73 -10.27 0.96
CA GLU A 28 -4.21 -10.69 -0.36
C GLU A 28 -3.60 -9.50 -1.13
N LEU A 29 -2.57 -8.85 -0.56
CA LEU A 29 -1.95 -7.64 -1.16
C LEU A 29 -1.47 -7.88 -2.60
N LEU A 30 -0.87 -9.03 -2.84
CA LEU A 30 -0.26 -9.41 -4.11
C LEU A 30 -1.18 -10.28 -4.99
N GLY A 31 -2.34 -10.67 -4.50
CA GLY A 31 -3.26 -11.59 -5.20
C GLY A 31 -3.82 -11.04 -6.51
N GLY A 32 -3.90 -9.71 -6.65
CA GLY A 32 -4.39 -9.05 -7.87
C GLY A 32 -3.38 -8.99 -9.03
N VAL A 33 -2.07 -9.15 -8.75
CA VAL A 33 -0.98 -8.85 -9.70
C VAL A 33 -1.15 -9.60 -11.02
N GLU A 34 -1.39 -10.91 -10.97
CA GLU A 34 -1.51 -11.71 -12.20
C GLU A 34 -2.71 -11.28 -13.05
N ARG A 35 -3.85 -11.00 -12.40
CA ARG A 35 -5.07 -10.57 -13.09
C ARG A 35 -4.84 -9.25 -13.81
N TRP A 36 -4.22 -8.27 -13.14
CA TRP A 36 -4.00 -6.94 -13.71
C TRP A 36 -3.00 -6.96 -14.87
N LEU A 37 -1.93 -7.75 -14.77
CA LEU A 37 -0.98 -7.94 -15.87
C LEU A 37 -1.64 -8.60 -17.10
N ARG A 38 -2.55 -9.56 -16.91
CA ARG A 38 -3.31 -10.15 -18.02
C ARG A 38 -4.25 -9.16 -18.69
N LEU A 39 -4.88 -8.26 -17.93
CA LEU A 39 -5.75 -7.21 -18.48
C LEU A 39 -4.96 -6.22 -19.35
N ALA A 40 -3.71 -5.94 -19.00
CA ALA A 40 -2.83 -5.11 -19.81
C ALA A 40 -2.53 -5.74 -21.18
N GLY A 41 -2.42 -7.07 -21.26
CA GLY A 41 -2.16 -7.81 -22.48
C GLY A 41 -0.92 -7.29 -23.23
N ASP A 42 -1.06 -7.11 -24.54
CA ASP A 42 0.03 -6.64 -25.42
C ASP A 42 0.34 -5.14 -25.30
N ALA A 43 -0.37 -4.40 -24.43
CA ALA A 43 -0.10 -2.98 -24.20
C ALA A 43 1.19 -2.74 -23.38
N ILE A 44 1.71 -3.77 -22.69
CA ILE A 44 2.95 -3.71 -21.90
C ILE A 44 4.00 -4.69 -22.41
N ASP A 45 5.27 -4.42 -22.13
CA ASP A 45 6.36 -5.31 -22.49
C ASP A 45 6.26 -6.63 -21.68
N PRO A 46 6.31 -7.82 -22.33
CA PRO A 46 6.33 -9.10 -21.62
C PRO A 46 7.46 -9.22 -20.58
N ALA A 47 8.60 -8.57 -20.79
CA ALA A 47 9.70 -8.53 -19.83
C ALA A 47 9.37 -7.72 -18.57
N ASP A 48 8.52 -6.70 -18.66
CA ASP A 48 8.03 -5.94 -17.51
C ASP A 48 6.99 -6.72 -16.72
N ALA A 49 6.10 -7.43 -17.42
CA ALA A 49 5.16 -8.35 -16.79
C ALA A 49 5.88 -9.48 -16.04
N ARG A 50 6.93 -10.08 -16.65
CA ARG A 50 7.77 -11.09 -15.99
C ARG A 50 8.48 -10.54 -14.76
N PHE A 51 9.08 -9.36 -14.87
CA PHE A 51 9.74 -8.70 -13.74
C PHE A 51 8.80 -8.47 -12.55
N LEU A 52 7.56 -8.03 -12.80
CA LEU A 52 6.57 -7.82 -11.73
C LEU A 52 6.09 -9.13 -11.10
N ARG A 53 6.02 -10.24 -11.86
CA ARG A 53 5.73 -11.57 -11.30
C ARG A 53 6.86 -12.06 -10.40
N GLU A 54 8.11 -11.92 -10.82
CA GLU A 54 9.27 -12.29 -10.02
C GLU A 54 9.34 -11.46 -8.72
N ARG A 55 9.07 -10.14 -8.80
CA ARG A 55 8.94 -9.28 -7.62
C ARG A 55 7.81 -9.76 -6.70
N ARG A 56 6.65 -10.08 -7.26
CA ARG A 56 5.49 -10.58 -6.50
C ARG A 56 5.86 -11.82 -5.71
N ASP A 57 6.45 -12.82 -6.36
CA ASP A 57 6.77 -14.10 -5.72
C ASP A 57 7.80 -13.92 -4.61
N ARG A 58 8.86 -13.14 -4.88
CA ARG A 58 9.87 -12.80 -3.86
C ARG A 58 9.28 -12.08 -2.66
N PHE A 59 8.49 -11.02 -2.85
CA PHE A 59 7.92 -10.30 -1.72
C PHE A 59 6.84 -11.09 -0.98
N ALA A 60 6.14 -12.01 -1.65
CA ALA A 60 5.23 -12.92 -0.97
C ALA A 60 5.98 -13.87 -0.03
N GLU A 61 7.11 -14.42 -0.48
CA GLU A 61 7.99 -15.26 0.33
C GLU A 61 8.59 -14.47 1.50
N GLU A 62 9.22 -13.32 1.23
CA GLU A 62 9.81 -12.46 2.26
C GLU A 62 8.77 -12.04 3.31
N ALA A 63 7.58 -11.58 2.88
CA ALA A 63 6.52 -11.14 3.78
C ALA A 63 6.01 -12.26 4.71
N SER A 64 6.03 -13.52 4.24
CA SER A 64 5.60 -14.67 5.04
C SER A 64 6.50 -14.96 6.24
N THR A 65 7.75 -14.50 6.19
CA THR A 65 8.77 -14.72 7.23
C THR A 65 8.93 -13.56 8.21
N LEU A 66 8.21 -12.45 7.97
CA LEU A 66 8.32 -11.26 8.80
C LEU A 66 7.89 -11.53 10.24
N VAL A 67 8.73 -11.10 11.18
CA VAL A 67 8.38 -11.03 12.59
C VAL A 67 7.67 -9.69 12.84
N PRO A 68 6.37 -9.69 13.18
CA PRO A 68 5.63 -8.46 13.44
C PRO A 68 6.21 -7.69 14.63
N ARG A 69 6.16 -6.36 14.55
CA ARG A 69 6.35 -5.47 15.71
C ARG A 69 5.06 -5.31 16.51
N LEU A 70 3.93 -5.29 15.80
CA LEU A 70 2.59 -5.18 16.34
C LEU A 70 1.90 -6.56 16.32
N PRO A 71 1.13 -6.95 17.34
CA PRO A 71 0.36 -8.19 17.26
C PRO A 71 -0.51 -8.19 16.00
N ARG A 72 -0.57 -9.33 15.30
CA ARG A 72 -1.47 -9.50 14.15
C ARG A 72 -2.91 -9.21 14.58
N GLY A 73 -3.66 -8.54 13.72
CA GLY A 73 -5.00 -8.09 14.07
C GLY A 73 -5.72 -7.45 12.87
N PRO A 74 -6.81 -6.71 13.11
CA PRO A 74 -7.54 -6.03 12.05
C PRO A 74 -6.67 -5.00 11.33
N VAL A 75 -6.82 -4.95 10.01
CA VAL A 75 -6.13 -4.06 9.07
C VAL A 75 -7.18 -3.55 8.11
N HIS A 76 -7.18 -2.25 7.85
CA HIS A 76 -8.02 -1.62 6.85
C HIS A 76 -7.70 -2.13 5.44
N GLY A 77 -6.42 -2.20 5.09
CA GLY A 77 -5.92 -2.79 3.84
C GLY A 77 -5.67 -1.77 2.73
N ASP A 78 -6.34 -0.61 2.78
CA ASP A 78 -6.11 0.56 1.92
C ASP A 78 -6.20 1.89 2.70
N ALA A 79 -5.47 1.98 3.83
CA ALA A 79 -5.53 3.13 4.73
C ALA A 79 -4.86 4.39 4.14
N LEU A 80 -5.63 5.21 3.43
CA LEU A 80 -5.18 6.50 2.87
C LEU A 80 -6.11 7.64 3.34
N PRO A 81 -5.62 8.89 3.42
CA PRO A 81 -6.45 10.02 3.83
C PRO A 81 -7.71 10.22 2.97
N ARG A 82 -7.71 9.79 1.70
CA ARG A 82 -8.90 9.80 0.83
C ARG A 82 -10.05 8.93 1.35
N ASN A 83 -9.74 7.90 2.14
CA ASN A 83 -10.71 6.97 2.71
C ASN A 83 -11.16 7.41 4.10
N VAL A 84 -10.80 8.64 4.52
CA VAL A 84 -11.30 9.26 5.74
C VAL A 84 -12.36 10.29 5.37
N HIS A 85 -13.56 10.10 5.92
CA HIS A 85 -14.65 11.06 5.80
C HIS A 85 -14.75 11.89 7.09
N VAL A 86 -14.69 13.21 6.98
CA VAL A 86 -14.80 14.12 8.13
C VAL A 86 -16.24 14.63 8.21
N GLY A 87 -16.98 14.15 9.21
CA GLY A 87 -18.35 14.55 9.50
C GLY A 87 -18.47 15.47 10.72
N PRO A 88 -19.69 15.91 11.07
CA PRO A 88 -19.95 16.73 12.27
C PRO A 88 -19.57 16.02 13.57
N ASP A 89 -19.62 14.68 13.58
CA ASP A 89 -19.28 13.85 14.75
C ASP A 89 -17.80 13.41 14.77
N GLY A 90 -16.99 13.92 13.83
CA GLY A 90 -15.57 13.60 13.69
C GLY A 90 -15.22 12.74 12.47
N PRO A 91 -13.94 12.36 12.33
CA PRO A 91 -13.48 11.54 11.22
C PRO A 91 -13.93 10.09 11.36
N VAL A 92 -14.29 9.46 10.25
CA VAL A 92 -14.58 8.02 10.14
C VAL A 92 -13.82 7.42 8.97
N LEU A 93 -13.40 6.15 9.10
CA LEU A 93 -12.76 5.41 8.02
C LEU A 93 -13.82 4.68 7.19
N VAL A 94 -13.76 4.81 5.88
CA VAL A 94 -14.67 4.18 4.91
C VAL A 94 -13.90 3.26 3.96
N ASP A 95 -14.60 2.58 3.05
CA ASP A 95 -14.01 1.67 2.04
C ASP A 95 -13.40 0.38 2.63
N LEU A 96 -14.25 -0.37 3.33
CA LEU A 96 -13.86 -1.56 4.09
C LEU A 96 -13.76 -2.85 3.26
N GLU A 97 -13.75 -2.78 1.93
CA GLU A 97 -13.71 -3.98 1.07
C GLU A 97 -12.40 -4.78 1.20
N THR A 98 -11.32 -4.12 1.65
CA THR A 98 -10.02 -4.76 1.91
C THR A 98 -9.76 -5.07 3.38
N PHE A 99 -10.77 -4.86 4.25
CA PHE A 99 -10.64 -5.08 5.68
C PHE A 99 -10.37 -6.56 5.98
N SER A 100 -9.29 -6.82 6.71
CA SER A 100 -8.74 -8.16 6.87
C SER A 100 -8.01 -8.31 8.20
N ARG A 101 -7.52 -9.52 8.49
CA ARG A 101 -6.67 -9.79 9.65
C ARG A 101 -5.25 -10.14 9.20
N ASP A 102 -4.29 -9.28 9.50
CA ASP A 102 -2.88 -9.48 9.14
C ASP A 102 -1.91 -8.64 10.01
N LEU A 103 -0.70 -8.38 9.49
CA LEU A 103 0.26 -7.41 9.98
C LEU A 103 -0.34 -6.00 9.90
N ARG A 104 -0.58 -5.37 11.05
CA ARG A 104 -1.10 -3.99 11.16
C ARG A 104 -0.16 -2.97 10.51
N GLU A 105 1.10 -3.32 10.39
CA GLU A 105 2.13 -2.57 9.68
C GLU A 105 1.76 -2.30 8.21
N HIS A 106 0.93 -3.13 7.58
CA HIS A 106 0.43 -2.87 6.22
C HIS A 106 -0.23 -1.50 6.06
N ASP A 107 -1.02 -1.06 7.05
CA ASP A 107 -1.72 0.23 7.02
C ASP A 107 -0.78 1.41 7.31
N LEU A 108 0.35 1.18 7.98
CA LEU A 108 1.31 2.24 8.30
C LEU A 108 2.26 2.51 7.13
N VAL A 109 2.70 1.43 6.46
CA VAL A 109 3.61 1.50 5.31
C VAL A 109 3.00 2.30 4.16
N VAL A 110 1.67 2.42 4.11
CA VAL A 110 0.98 3.28 3.16
C VAL A 110 1.52 4.71 3.18
N MET A 111 1.66 5.27 4.37
CA MET A 111 2.03 6.66 4.55
C MET A 111 3.51 6.90 4.27
N ALA A 112 4.36 5.92 4.60
CA ALA A 112 5.77 5.94 4.22
C ALA A 112 5.91 5.95 2.68
N LEU A 113 5.16 5.07 2.01
CA LEU A 113 5.13 5.04 0.55
C LEU A 113 4.55 6.33 -0.05
N SER A 114 3.53 6.93 0.56
CA SER A 114 2.99 8.23 0.13
C SER A 114 4.04 9.34 0.22
N MET A 115 4.86 9.34 1.27
CA MET A 115 5.98 10.28 1.41
C MET A 115 7.07 10.03 0.38
N ASP A 116 7.42 8.77 0.10
CA ASP A 116 8.53 8.43 -0.80
C ASP A 116 8.16 8.54 -2.29
N ARG A 117 6.97 8.06 -2.68
CA ARG A 117 6.57 8.01 -4.10
C ARG A 117 5.62 9.13 -4.53
N TYR A 118 4.78 9.63 -3.64
CA TYR A 118 3.65 10.49 -4.03
C TYR A 118 3.72 11.91 -3.46
N GLY A 119 4.86 12.30 -2.89
CA GLY A 119 5.11 13.68 -2.46
C GLY A 119 4.29 14.12 -1.25
N LEU A 120 3.87 13.18 -0.38
CA LEU A 120 3.33 13.56 0.93
C LEU A 120 4.39 14.41 1.68
N PRO A 121 4.04 15.59 2.19
CA PRO A 121 4.99 16.43 2.92
C PRO A 121 5.54 15.73 4.17
N ALA A 122 6.82 15.97 4.48
CA ALA A 122 7.50 15.34 5.61
C ALA A 122 6.83 15.67 6.95
N GLU A 123 6.32 16.90 7.10
CA GLU A 123 5.56 17.34 8.27
C GLU A 123 4.23 16.59 8.44
N SER A 124 3.59 16.21 7.32
CA SER A 124 2.36 15.40 7.36
C SER A 124 2.68 13.97 7.77
N TYR A 125 3.78 13.40 7.28
CA TYR A 125 4.24 12.09 7.71
C TYR A 125 4.65 12.08 9.19
N ALA A 126 5.37 13.11 9.66
CA ALA A 126 5.74 13.28 11.06
C ALA A 126 4.50 13.31 11.96
N ALA A 127 3.48 14.10 11.60
CA ALA A 127 2.21 14.16 12.33
C ALA A 127 1.49 12.80 12.37
N PHE A 128 1.55 12.01 11.29
CA PHE A 128 1.02 10.64 11.29
C PHE A 128 1.74 9.77 12.32
N THR A 129 3.07 9.75 12.30
CA THR A 129 3.87 8.92 13.21
C THR A 129 3.73 9.35 14.67
N GLU A 130 3.64 10.65 14.95
CA GLU A 130 3.42 11.21 16.29
C GLU A 130 2.06 10.76 16.84
N VAL A 131 0.99 10.92 16.06
CA VAL A 131 -0.36 10.54 16.48
C VAL A 131 -0.50 9.03 16.61
N TYR A 132 0.06 8.25 15.67
CA TYR A 132 0.05 6.80 15.75
C TYR A 132 0.88 6.27 16.93
N GLY A 133 1.95 6.99 17.27
CA GLY A 133 2.86 6.69 18.38
C GLY A 133 4.05 5.80 18.00
N TRP A 134 4.27 5.58 16.70
CA TRP A 134 5.40 4.79 16.19
C TRP A 134 5.64 5.05 14.70
N ASP A 135 6.91 5.13 14.30
CA ASP A 135 7.34 5.17 12.90
C ASP A 135 7.62 3.73 12.40
N VAL A 136 6.78 3.26 11.47
CA VAL A 136 6.92 1.92 10.89
C VAL A 136 8.26 1.70 10.18
N ARG A 137 8.93 2.77 9.73
CA ARG A 137 10.25 2.68 9.06
C ARG A 137 11.36 2.24 10.01
N GLU A 138 11.14 2.30 11.32
CA GLU A 138 12.07 1.76 12.32
C GLU A 138 12.05 0.23 12.38
N TRP A 139 11.08 -0.43 11.73
CA TRP A 139 11.00 -1.89 11.65
C TRP A 139 11.59 -2.42 10.34
N ASP A 140 12.50 -3.38 10.45
CA ASP A 140 13.20 -4.00 9.31
C ASP A 140 12.25 -4.56 8.24
N GLY A 141 11.05 -5.01 8.64
CA GLY A 141 10.02 -5.51 7.72
C GLY A 141 9.34 -4.44 6.86
N CYS A 142 9.55 -3.14 7.15
CA CYS A 142 8.94 -2.04 6.40
C CYS A 142 9.33 -2.07 4.92
N ALA A 143 10.60 -2.37 4.62
CA ALA A 143 11.10 -2.43 3.24
C ALA A 143 10.40 -3.53 2.43
N VAL A 144 10.13 -4.68 3.04
CA VAL A 144 9.44 -5.82 2.41
C VAL A 144 8.00 -5.45 2.08
N LEU A 145 7.25 -4.92 3.06
CA LEU A 145 5.85 -4.52 2.84
C LEU A 145 5.74 -3.36 1.85
N ARG A 146 6.67 -2.41 1.87
CA ARG A 146 6.74 -1.31 0.91
C ARG A 146 6.99 -1.85 -0.50
N GLY A 147 7.95 -2.74 -0.66
CA GLY A 147 8.27 -3.38 -1.94
C GLY A 147 7.11 -4.20 -2.50
N ALA A 148 6.36 -4.91 -1.64
CA ALA A 148 5.13 -5.60 -2.02
C ALA A 148 4.05 -4.62 -2.51
N ARG A 149 3.86 -3.50 -1.78
CA ARG A 149 2.89 -2.44 -2.13
C ARG A 149 3.25 -1.76 -3.45
N GLU A 150 4.52 -1.43 -3.66
CA GLU A 150 5.05 -0.88 -4.91
C GLU A 150 4.78 -1.82 -6.09
N THR A 151 5.03 -3.12 -5.90
CA THR A 151 4.78 -4.16 -6.91
C THR A 151 3.31 -4.25 -7.27
N ALA A 152 2.42 -4.31 -6.27
CA ALA A 152 0.97 -4.32 -6.49
C ALA A 152 0.50 -3.04 -7.20
N SER A 153 1.03 -1.89 -6.81
CA SER A 153 0.67 -0.60 -7.39
C SER A 153 1.09 -0.48 -8.87
N CYS A 154 2.27 -0.99 -9.25
CA CYS A 154 2.68 -1.05 -10.67
C CYS A 154 1.76 -1.96 -11.49
N ALA A 155 1.50 -3.17 -10.99
CA ALA A 155 0.62 -4.11 -11.67
C ALA A 155 -0.80 -3.56 -11.81
N TRP A 156 -1.31 -2.86 -10.79
CA TRP A 156 -2.63 -2.23 -10.84
C TRP A 156 -2.73 -1.16 -11.95
N VAL A 157 -1.71 -0.32 -12.14
CA VAL A 157 -1.70 0.67 -13.25
C VAL A 157 -1.69 -0.03 -14.62
N ALA A 158 -1.04 -1.20 -14.72
CA ALA A 158 -0.95 -1.97 -15.95
C ALA A 158 -2.33 -2.28 -16.55
N GLN A 159 -3.34 -2.58 -15.72
CA GLN A 159 -4.69 -2.92 -16.23
C GLN A 159 -5.34 -1.77 -17.01
N SER A 160 -4.89 -0.54 -16.77
CA SER A 160 -5.43 0.66 -17.39
C SER A 160 -4.63 1.08 -18.64
N THR A 161 -3.55 0.39 -19.01
CA THR A 161 -2.71 0.76 -20.16
C THR A 161 -3.35 0.59 -21.53
N PRO A 162 -4.23 -0.41 -21.78
CA PRO A 162 -4.88 -0.53 -23.09
C PRO A 162 -5.66 0.74 -23.46
N GLY A 163 -5.28 1.39 -24.56
CA GLY A 163 -5.91 2.62 -25.03
C GLY A 163 -5.61 3.88 -24.20
N ASN A 164 -4.72 3.81 -23.20
CA ASN A 164 -4.40 4.94 -22.33
C ASN A 164 -2.88 5.22 -22.29
N PRO A 165 -2.39 6.17 -23.13
CA PRO A 165 -0.97 6.50 -23.19
C PRO A 165 -0.41 7.05 -21.87
N ALA A 166 -1.22 7.75 -21.07
CA ALA A 166 -0.79 8.28 -19.77
C ALA A 166 -0.56 7.16 -18.75
N ALA A 167 -1.46 6.17 -18.70
CA ALA A 167 -1.29 4.97 -17.88
C ALA A 167 -0.02 4.20 -18.26
N LEU A 168 0.23 4.05 -19.57
CA LEU A 168 1.40 3.34 -20.07
C LEU A 168 2.71 4.07 -19.74
N ALA A 169 2.73 5.40 -19.86
CA ALA A 169 3.88 6.21 -19.47
C ALA A 169 4.17 6.08 -17.96
N GLU A 170 3.13 6.13 -17.14
CA GLU A 170 3.27 5.95 -15.69
C GLU A 170 3.71 4.53 -15.32
N PHE A 171 3.09 3.49 -15.91
CA PHE A 171 3.52 2.11 -15.72
C PHE A 171 5.02 1.93 -16.00
N ARG A 172 5.49 2.42 -17.15
CA ARG A 172 6.90 2.36 -17.55
C ARG A 172 7.81 3.11 -16.57
N ARG A 173 7.41 4.31 -16.13
CA ARG A 173 8.14 5.07 -15.10
C ARG A 173 8.32 4.26 -13.83
N ARG A 174 7.23 3.67 -13.33
CA ARG A 174 7.27 2.89 -12.08
C ARG A 174 8.17 1.67 -12.23
N VAL A 175 7.98 0.88 -13.30
CA VAL A 175 8.79 -0.32 -13.54
C VAL A 175 10.28 0.02 -13.69
N ALA A 176 10.62 1.07 -14.45
CA ALA A 176 12.02 1.51 -14.59
C ALA A 176 12.62 1.87 -13.22
N SER A 177 11.94 2.69 -12.42
CA SER A 177 12.42 3.07 -11.08
C SER A 177 12.62 1.86 -10.15
N LEU A 178 11.79 0.81 -10.28
CA LEU A 178 11.95 -0.41 -9.51
C LEU A 178 13.11 -1.30 -9.98
N ARG A 179 13.46 -1.27 -11.27
CA ARG A 179 14.62 -1.99 -11.81
C ARG A 179 15.93 -1.31 -11.40
N ASP A 180 15.94 0.01 -11.44
CA ASP A 180 17.11 0.82 -11.11
C ASP A 180 17.33 0.94 -9.59
N GLY A 181 16.35 0.52 -8.79
CA GLY A 181 16.36 0.70 -7.33
C GLY A 181 16.23 2.16 -6.91
N ASP A 182 15.79 3.04 -7.81
CA ASP A 182 15.66 4.46 -7.55
C ASP A 182 14.39 4.72 -6.72
N THR A 183 14.59 5.03 -5.45
CA THR A 183 13.52 5.35 -4.49
C THR A 183 13.04 6.80 -4.58
N GLU A 184 13.78 7.68 -5.23
CA GLU A 184 13.51 9.12 -5.32
C GLU A 184 12.57 9.47 -6.48
N VAL A 185 12.44 8.57 -7.47
CA VAL A 185 11.48 8.75 -8.57
C VAL A 185 10.06 8.83 -8.03
N ARG A 186 9.45 10.00 -8.23
CA ARG A 186 8.04 10.26 -7.93
C ARG A 186 7.12 9.58 -8.92
N TRP A 187 6.05 9.01 -8.40
CA TRP A 187 4.98 8.37 -9.15
C TRP A 187 3.76 9.29 -9.14
N HIS A 188 2.96 9.22 -10.20
CA HIS A 188 1.72 9.96 -10.30
C HIS A 188 0.54 9.06 -9.91
N PRO A 189 -0.37 9.54 -9.03
CA PRO A 189 -1.63 8.84 -8.77
C PRO A 189 -2.37 8.60 -10.09
N PHE A 190 -2.96 7.41 -10.22
CA PHE A 190 -3.67 6.96 -11.41
C PHE A 190 -4.99 6.33 -10.99
#